data_AF-A0A533XE59-F1
#
_entry.id   AF-A0A533XE59-F1
#
_cell.length_a   1.000
_cell.length_b   1.000
_cell.length_c   1.000
_cell.angle_alpha   90.00
_cell.angle_beta   90.00
_cell.angle_gamma   90.00
#
_symmetry.space_group_name_H-M   'P 1'
#
loop_
_entity.id
_entity.type
_entity.pdbx_description
1 polymer ?
#
loop_
_entity_poly.entity_id
_entity_poly.type
_entity_poly.pdbx_seq_one_letter_code
_entity_poly.pdbx_strand_id
1 'polypeptide(L)'
;MDIRGKIANRLEYVVGMMNGNNFHANAAQPLSANGPKQFYSQVRLFATDVSWVSFNAIAGESNNANTFINGRGKGAFDRWGIDARYMSKFMPGLMVQGEAWQGHDGANSVTVGTLVDGACQGPVPPCTGSGAPGVQRRTWYVLAKYLFTDGLLENWEPVVMHEQFDPNTSVSNDLYTRTILGVTYYFENLPPKIHCKLQINYEFRHHQGNGPGIAVDPTSGVGDPFAQNAFLIQWQMRFM
;
A
#
# COMPACT_ATOMS: atom_id res chain seq x y z
N MET A 1 22.72 -1.63 36.83
CA MET A 1 22.17 -1.77 35.47
C MET A 1 23.10 -2.69 34.70
N ASP A 2 22.66 -3.91 34.37
CA ASP A 2 23.48 -4.90 33.67
C ASP A 2 23.56 -4.55 32.16
N ILE A 3 24.74 -4.75 31.58
CA ILE A 3 25.18 -4.27 30.27
C ILE A 3 24.58 -5.13 29.12
N ARG A 4 23.68 -6.09 29.40
CA ARG A 4 23.10 -7.03 28.41
C ARG A 4 21.60 -7.36 28.62
N GLY A 5 20.79 -6.35 28.93
CA GLY A 5 19.44 -6.57 29.48
C GLY A 5 18.21 -6.48 28.57
N LYS A 6 18.21 -6.84 27.27
CA LYS A 6 16.98 -7.09 26.47
C LYS A 6 17.25 -8.03 25.28
N ILE A 7 16.27 -8.88 24.95
CA ILE A 7 16.33 -9.99 23.97
C ILE A 7 16.76 -9.48 22.59
N ALA A 8 18.05 -9.52 22.29
CA ALA A 8 18.54 -9.47 20.91
C ALA A 8 18.10 -10.76 20.21
N ASN A 9 17.62 -10.67 18.96
CA ASN A 9 17.23 -11.81 18.12
C ASN A 9 15.91 -12.49 18.52
N ARG A 10 14.84 -11.70 18.67
CA ARG A 10 13.47 -12.27 18.66
C ARG A 10 13.08 -12.59 17.21
N LEU A 11 12.49 -13.76 17.01
CA LEU A 11 11.90 -14.18 15.75
C LEU A 11 10.39 -14.29 15.93
N GLU A 12 9.64 -13.65 15.05
CA GLU A 12 8.18 -13.66 15.04
C GLU A 12 7.68 -14.31 13.75
N TYR A 13 6.66 -15.15 13.91
CA TYR A 13 5.97 -15.81 12.82
C TYR A 13 4.49 -15.46 12.90
N VAL A 14 3.96 -14.96 11.80
CA VAL A 14 2.53 -14.69 11.66
C VAL A 14 2.06 -15.46 10.45
N VAL A 15 0.96 -16.19 10.60
CA VAL A 15 0.20 -16.76 9.49
C VAL A 15 -1.25 -16.43 9.75
N GLY A 16 -1.95 -16.00 8.71
CA GLY A 16 -3.35 -15.65 8.84
C GLY A 16 -4.11 -15.77 7.54
N MET A 17 -5.42 -15.65 7.68
CA MET A 17 -6.38 -15.68 6.59
C MET A 17 -7.32 -14.50 6.77
N MET A 18 -7.55 -13.73 5.70
CA MET A 18 -8.45 -12.58 5.69
C MET A 18 -9.45 -12.69 4.56
N ASN A 19 -10.58 -11.99 4.68
CA ASN A 19 -11.49 -11.79 3.56
C ASN A 19 -10.85 -10.81 2.58
N GLY A 20 -10.83 -11.15 1.29
CA GLY A 20 -10.52 -10.17 0.26
C GLY A 20 -11.58 -9.07 0.25
N ASN A 21 -11.18 -7.82 0.51
CA ASN A 21 -12.08 -6.67 0.39
C ASN A 21 -12.28 -6.30 -1.08
N ASN A 22 -13.53 -6.26 -1.53
CA ASN A 22 -13.94 -5.64 -2.79
C ASN A 22 -14.49 -4.25 -2.49
N PHE A 23 -13.69 -3.20 -2.71
CA PHE A 23 -14.10 -1.84 -2.35
C PHE A 23 -15.15 -1.22 -3.31
N HIS A 24 -15.67 -1.92 -4.33
CA HIS A 24 -16.66 -1.33 -5.25
C HIS A 24 -17.83 -2.23 -5.69
N ALA A 25 -17.93 -3.48 -5.27
CA ALA A 25 -19.06 -4.35 -5.67
C ALA A 25 -20.26 -4.30 -4.70
N ASN A 26 -20.10 -3.72 -3.51
CA ASN A 26 -21.04 -3.95 -2.40
C ASN A 26 -21.97 -2.76 -2.08
N ALA A 27 -21.83 -1.62 -2.75
CA ALA A 27 -22.72 -0.47 -2.52
C ALA A 27 -24.09 -0.64 -3.23
N ALA A 28 -24.20 -1.53 -4.23
CA ALA A 28 -25.37 -1.62 -5.09
C ALA A 28 -26.16 -2.93 -4.98
N GLN A 29 -25.75 -3.91 -4.15
CA GLN A 29 -26.43 -5.21 -4.05
C GLN A 29 -26.54 -5.70 -2.60
N PRO A 30 -27.74 -6.05 -2.09
CA PRO A 30 -27.96 -6.51 -0.70
C PRO A 30 -27.38 -7.91 -0.37
N LEU A 31 -26.67 -8.56 -1.29
CA LEU A 31 -26.15 -9.92 -1.12
C LEU A 31 -24.74 -10.02 -1.71
N SER A 32 -23.79 -9.30 -1.12
CA SER A 32 -22.40 -9.47 -1.51
C SER A 32 -21.82 -10.72 -0.87
N ALA A 33 -21.53 -11.73 -1.70
CA ALA A 33 -20.78 -12.90 -1.29
C ALA A 33 -19.41 -12.46 -0.71
N ASN A 34 -18.99 -13.09 0.39
CA ASN A 34 -17.65 -12.92 0.94
C ASN A 34 -16.62 -13.07 -0.19
N GLY A 35 -15.73 -12.08 -0.34
CA GLY A 35 -14.62 -12.19 -1.30
C GLY A 35 -13.75 -13.43 -1.00
N PRO A 36 -13.05 -13.98 -2.00
CA PRO A 36 -12.17 -15.13 -1.79
C PRO A 36 -11.19 -14.86 -0.65
N LYS A 37 -10.87 -15.93 0.10
CA LYS A 37 -9.93 -15.85 1.21
C LYS A 37 -8.54 -15.54 0.69
N GLN A 38 -7.82 -14.72 1.44
CA GLN A 38 -6.43 -14.37 1.17
C GLN A 38 -5.60 -14.87 2.35
N PHE A 39 -4.53 -15.58 2.05
CA PHE A 39 -3.59 -16.10 3.03
C PHE A 39 -2.38 -15.19 3.07
N TYR A 40 -1.89 -14.91 4.27
CA TYR A 40 -0.67 -14.15 4.44
C TYR A 40 0.23 -14.83 5.46
N SER A 41 1.52 -14.63 5.29
CA SER A 41 2.54 -15.04 6.24
C SER A 41 3.61 -13.97 6.38
N GLN A 42 4.21 -13.89 7.55
CA GLN A 42 5.31 -13.02 7.87
C GLN A 42 6.31 -13.77 8.76
N VAL A 43 7.60 -13.61 8.45
CA VAL A 43 8.70 -13.97 9.32
C VAL A 43 9.49 -12.71 9.60
N ARG A 44 9.56 -12.30 10.87
CA ARG A 44 10.23 -11.06 11.29
C ARG A 44 11.34 -11.33 12.30
N LEU A 45 12.55 -10.93 11.94
CA LEU A 45 13.72 -10.95 12.81
C LEU A 45 13.93 -9.56 13.42
N PHE A 46 13.92 -9.49 14.74
CA PHE A 46 14.18 -8.27 15.51
C PHE A 46 15.66 -8.16 15.88
N ALA A 47 16.32 -7.14 15.33
CA ALA A 47 17.66 -6.74 15.77
C ALA A 47 17.61 -5.99 17.11
N THR A 48 16.51 -5.26 17.37
CA THR A 48 16.19 -4.64 18.67
C THR A 48 14.67 -4.72 18.89
N ASP A 49 14.18 -4.31 20.06
CA ASP A 49 12.74 -4.26 20.38
C ASP A 49 11.88 -3.53 19.33
N VAL A 50 12.48 -2.60 18.58
CA VAL A 50 11.77 -1.71 17.64
C VAL A 50 12.36 -1.71 16.22
N SER A 51 13.52 -2.35 16.02
CA SER A 51 14.19 -2.47 14.72
C SER A 51 14.19 -3.92 14.25
N TRP A 52 13.81 -4.14 13.01
CA TRP A 52 13.58 -5.48 12.48
C TRP A 52 13.75 -5.52 10.96
N VAL A 53 13.84 -6.73 10.44
CA VAL A 53 13.65 -7.08 9.03
C VAL A 53 12.60 -8.19 8.95
N SER A 54 11.69 -8.12 7.99
CA SER A 54 10.73 -9.20 7.74
C SER A 54 10.66 -9.60 6.28
N PHE A 55 10.33 -10.86 6.08
CA PHE A 55 9.86 -11.41 4.82
C PHE A 55 8.35 -11.68 4.95
N ASN A 56 7.60 -11.30 3.93
CA ASN A 56 6.16 -11.42 3.87
C ASN A 56 5.76 -12.15 2.59
N ALA A 57 4.69 -12.93 2.66
CA ALA A 57 4.03 -13.46 1.48
C ALA A 57 2.51 -13.34 1.64
N ILE A 58 1.81 -13.04 0.56
CA ILE A 58 0.35 -12.98 0.51
C ILE A 58 -0.10 -13.63 -0.80
N ALA A 59 -1.01 -14.59 -0.73
CA ALA A 59 -1.58 -15.24 -1.90
C ALA A 59 -3.08 -15.44 -1.72
N GLY A 60 -3.80 -15.55 -2.83
CA GLY A 60 -5.23 -15.81 -2.80
C GLY A 60 -5.85 -15.55 -4.15
N GLU A 61 -7.16 -15.34 -4.16
CA GLU A 61 -7.90 -15.01 -5.37
C GLU A 61 -8.62 -13.67 -5.20
N SER A 62 -8.85 -12.99 -6.31
CA SER A 62 -9.74 -11.85 -6.39
C SER A 62 -10.92 -12.16 -7.30
N ASN A 63 -12.09 -11.67 -6.93
CA ASN A 63 -13.28 -11.63 -7.77
C ASN A 63 -13.58 -10.20 -8.25
N ASN A 64 -12.64 -9.26 -8.09
CA ASN A 64 -12.81 -7.90 -8.56
C ASN A 64 -12.76 -7.88 -10.10
N ALA A 65 -13.78 -7.32 -10.74
CA ALA A 65 -13.80 -7.07 -12.17
C ALA A 65 -13.71 -5.54 -12.38
N ASN A 66 -12.86 -5.09 -13.32
CA ASN A 66 -12.80 -3.70 -13.82
C ASN A 66 -12.20 -2.61 -12.91
N THR A 67 -10.92 -2.70 -12.55
CA THR A 67 -10.16 -1.49 -12.22
C THR A 67 -8.75 -1.61 -12.76
N PHE A 68 -8.45 -1.00 -13.91
CA PHE A 68 -7.09 -0.96 -14.47
C PHE A 68 -6.07 -0.33 -13.50
N ILE A 69 -6.52 0.58 -12.61
CA ILE A 69 -5.67 1.26 -11.62
C ILE A 69 -5.46 0.42 -10.35
N ASN A 70 -6.49 -0.27 -9.83
CA ASN A 70 -6.32 -1.20 -8.69
C ASN A 70 -5.96 -2.63 -9.13
N GLY A 71 -5.62 -2.82 -10.42
CA GLY A 71 -5.62 -4.06 -11.21
C GLY A 71 -5.57 -5.40 -10.51
N ARG A 72 -6.63 -5.69 -9.76
CA ARG A 72 -7.06 -7.04 -9.48
C ARG A 72 -8.02 -7.40 -10.60
N GLY A 73 -7.51 -8.12 -11.60
CA GLY A 73 -8.37 -8.94 -12.43
C GLY A 73 -8.99 -10.03 -11.56
N LYS A 74 -10.15 -10.55 -11.97
CA LYS A 74 -10.68 -11.77 -11.38
C LYS A 74 -9.63 -12.87 -11.62
N GLY A 75 -9.09 -13.51 -10.58
CA GLY A 75 -8.00 -14.48 -10.73
C GLY A 75 -7.15 -14.66 -9.48
N ALA A 76 -6.28 -15.68 -9.52
CA ALA A 76 -5.29 -15.94 -8.48
C ALA A 76 -4.23 -14.85 -8.46
N PHE A 77 -3.70 -14.53 -7.30
CA PHE A 77 -2.55 -13.64 -7.14
C PHE A 77 -1.60 -14.20 -6.10
N ASP A 78 -0.35 -13.80 -6.21
CA ASP A 78 0.70 -14.09 -5.24
C ASP A 78 1.62 -12.88 -5.13
N ARG A 79 2.05 -12.59 -3.91
CA ARG A 79 2.90 -11.45 -3.59
C ARG A 79 3.89 -11.88 -2.53
N TRP A 80 5.11 -11.39 -2.64
CA TRP A 80 6.09 -11.46 -1.57
C TRP A 80 6.74 -10.11 -1.40
N GLY A 81 7.22 -9.84 -0.21
CA GLY A 81 7.85 -8.58 0.10
C GLY A 81 8.82 -8.66 1.25
N ILE A 82 9.73 -7.71 1.28
CA ILE A 82 10.68 -7.52 2.35
C ILE A 82 10.43 -6.14 2.91
N ASP A 83 10.22 -6.06 4.22
CA ASP A 83 10.18 -4.80 4.95
C ASP A 83 11.32 -4.75 5.96
N ALA A 84 11.76 -3.54 6.29
CA ALA A 84 12.71 -3.32 7.36
C ALA A 84 12.43 -2.00 8.07
N ARG A 85 12.69 -1.97 9.39
CA ARG A 85 12.68 -0.75 10.20
C ARG A 85 13.94 -0.67 11.02
N TYR A 86 14.53 0.51 11.04
CA TYR A 86 15.63 0.90 11.90
C TYR A 86 15.24 2.11 12.74
N MET A 87 15.41 2.01 14.06
CA MET A 87 15.34 3.14 14.98
C MET A 87 16.71 3.35 15.60
N SER A 88 17.26 4.55 15.43
CA SER A 88 18.62 4.84 15.86
C SER A 88 18.70 4.93 17.38
N LYS A 89 19.67 4.24 17.97
CA LYS A 89 20.07 4.46 19.37
C LYS A 89 21.05 5.63 19.52
N PHE A 90 21.74 6.00 18.44
CA PHE A 90 22.73 7.08 18.43
C PHE A 90 22.10 8.45 18.20
N MET A 91 20.99 8.50 17.46
CA MET A 91 20.20 9.70 17.22
C MET A 91 18.75 9.38 17.63
N PRO A 92 18.44 9.46 18.95
CA PRO A 92 17.07 9.26 19.43
C PRO A 92 16.09 10.13 18.65
N GLY A 93 14.93 9.56 18.28
CA GLY A 93 13.95 10.23 17.42
C GLY A 93 14.05 9.87 15.95
N LEU A 94 15.22 9.42 15.45
CA LEU A 94 15.38 8.97 14.06
C LEU A 94 14.79 7.57 13.85
N MET A 95 13.88 7.46 12.88
CA MET A 95 13.39 6.19 12.34
C MET A 95 13.53 6.19 10.82
N VAL A 96 14.04 5.09 10.28
CA VAL A 96 13.99 4.77 8.85
C VAL A 96 13.25 3.46 8.68
N GLN A 97 12.31 3.40 7.75
CA GLN A 97 11.58 2.19 7.39
C GLN A 97 11.48 2.09 5.88
N GLY A 98 11.50 0.89 5.35
CA GLY A 98 11.20 0.67 3.94
C GLY A 98 10.55 -0.69 3.74
N GLU A 99 9.96 -0.85 2.57
CA GLU A 99 9.25 -2.04 2.19
C GLU A 99 9.28 -2.16 0.67
N ALA A 100 9.54 -3.36 0.18
CA ALA A 100 9.56 -3.69 -1.24
C ALA A 100 8.73 -4.93 -1.47
N TRP A 101 7.80 -4.86 -2.41
CA TRP A 101 6.93 -5.95 -2.81
C TRP A 101 7.10 -6.24 -4.28
N GLN A 102 6.98 -7.52 -4.59
CA GLN A 102 6.81 -8.02 -5.93
C GLN A 102 5.70 -9.06 -5.92
N GLY A 103 4.90 -9.09 -6.98
CA GLY A 103 3.86 -10.08 -7.08
C GLY A 103 3.23 -10.13 -8.45
N HIS A 104 2.44 -11.17 -8.64
CA HIS A 104 1.73 -11.45 -9.87
C HIS A 104 0.23 -11.43 -9.61
N ASP A 105 -0.49 -10.77 -10.49
CA ASP A 105 -1.93 -10.88 -10.60
C ASP A 105 -2.23 -11.75 -11.82
N GLY A 106 -2.90 -12.88 -11.59
CA GLY A 106 -3.23 -13.86 -12.60
C GLY A 106 -4.15 -13.32 -13.68
N ALA A 107 -4.03 -13.92 -14.86
CA ALA A 107 -4.90 -13.61 -15.98
C ALA A 107 -6.36 -13.93 -15.63
N ASN A 108 -7.27 -13.06 -16.05
CA ASN A 108 -8.69 -13.29 -15.88
C ASN A 108 -9.17 -14.32 -16.90
N SER A 109 -9.46 -15.53 -16.43
CA SER A 109 -10.11 -16.57 -17.22
C SER A 109 -11.60 -16.30 -17.34
N VAL A 110 -11.98 -15.24 -18.07
CA VAL A 110 -13.32 -15.25 -18.68
C VAL A 110 -13.16 -15.96 -20.01
N THR A 111 -13.36 -17.28 -20.01
CA THR A 111 -13.65 -17.98 -21.26
C THR A 111 -14.89 -17.31 -21.84
N VAL A 112 -14.78 -16.78 -23.06
CA VAL A 112 -15.92 -16.24 -23.80
C VAL A 112 -17.01 -17.31 -23.81
N GLY A 113 -18.12 -17.05 -23.12
CA GLY A 113 -19.27 -17.97 -23.04
C GLY A 113 -19.39 -18.83 -21.78
N THR A 114 -18.57 -18.65 -20.73
CA THR A 114 -18.77 -19.37 -19.45
C THR A 114 -19.18 -18.41 -18.33
N LEU A 115 -20.30 -18.72 -17.67
CA LEU A 115 -20.96 -17.89 -16.67
C LEU A 115 -20.02 -17.60 -15.47
N VAL A 116 -19.98 -16.34 -15.04
CA VAL A 116 -19.41 -15.95 -13.75
C VAL A 116 -20.46 -16.22 -12.69
N ASP A 117 -20.13 -17.04 -11.69
CA ASP A 117 -20.96 -17.24 -10.49
C ASP A 117 -21.43 -15.90 -9.93
N GLY A 118 -22.74 -15.65 -10.08
CA GLY A 118 -23.47 -14.56 -9.44
C GLY A 118 -23.79 -13.31 -10.27
N ALA A 119 -23.24 -13.10 -11.48
CA ALA A 119 -23.39 -11.81 -12.18
C ALA A 119 -24.24 -11.82 -13.48
N CYS A 120 -24.74 -12.97 -13.93
CA CYS A 120 -25.49 -13.07 -15.19
C CYS A 120 -26.92 -13.64 -14.97
N GLN A 121 -27.64 -13.20 -13.92
CA GLN A 121 -29.06 -13.48 -13.74
C GLN A 121 -29.92 -12.38 -14.38
N GLY A 122 -30.00 -12.35 -15.71
CA GLY A 122 -30.87 -11.41 -16.43
C GLY A 122 -30.99 -11.73 -17.92
N PRO A 123 -32.14 -11.46 -18.58
CA PRO A 123 -32.46 -11.97 -19.92
C PRO A 123 -31.91 -11.12 -21.09
N VAL A 124 -30.73 -10.51 -20.96
CA VAL A 124 -30.14 -9.61 -21.98
C VAL A 124 -28.62 -9.88 -22.11
N PRO A 125 -27.98 -9.63 -23.27
CA PRO A 125 -27.12 -10.55 -24.05
C PRO A 125 -25.82 -10.95 -23.31
N PRO A 126 -25.12 -12.03 -23.74
CA PRO A 126 -24.12 -12.73 -22.95
C PRO A 126 -23.03 -11.79 -22.43
N CYS A 127 -22.73 -11.93 -21.14
CA CYS A 127 -21.62 -11.29 -20.44
C CYS A 127 -20.29 -11.47 -21.20
N THR A 128 -19.98 -10.54 -22.12
CA THR A 128 -18.70 -10.48 -22.83
C THR A 128 -17.70 -9.70 -21.97
N GLY A 129 -16.98 -10.38 -21.10
CA GLY A 129 -15.81 -9.84 -20.44
C GLY A 129 -14.56 -10.15 -21.26
N SER A 130 -13.77 -9.13 -21.63
CA SER A 130 -12.41 -9.33 -22.12
C SER A 130 -11.55 -9.85 -20.96
N GLY A 131 -10.94 -11.03 -21.11
CA GLY A 131 -9.96 -11.51 -20.16
C GLY A 131 -8.81 -10.51 -20.07
N ALA A 132 -8.59 -9.90 -18.90
CA ALA A 132 -7.41 -9.09 -18.66
C ALA A 132 -6.19 -10.04 -18.56
N PRO A 133 -5.08 -9.76 -19.26
CA PRO A 133 -3.86 -10.54 -19.11
C PRO A 133 -3.34 -10.43 -17.68
N GLY A 134 -2.65 -11.47 -17.22
CA GLY A 134 -1.96 -11.42 -15.94
C GLY A 134 -0.85 -10.37 -15.97
N VAL A 135 -0.59 -9.73 -14.84
CA VAL A 135 0.41 -8.66 -14.73
C VAL A 135 1.36 -8.93 -13.58
N GLN A 136 2.64 -8.66 -13.81
CA GLN A 136 3.66 -8.67 -12.77
C GLN A 136 3.82 -7.25 -12.23
N ARG A 137 3.72 -7.08 -10.92
CA ARG A 137 3.78 -5.78 -10.24
C ARG A 137 4.97 -5.72 -9.32
N ARG A 138 5.48 -4.50 -9.13
CA ARG A 138 6.50 -4.20 -8.14
C ARG A 138 6.22 -2.85 -7.49
N THR A 139 6.36 -2.76 -6.18
CA THR A 139 6.30 -1.48 -5.48
C THR A 139 7.34 -1.47 -4.38
N TRP A 140 7.84 -0.29 -4.06
CA TRP A 140 8.65 -0.11 -2.87
C TRP A 140 8.53 1.31 -2.34
N TYR A 141 8.84 1.48 -1.06
CA TYR A 141 9.07 2.79 -0.48
C TYR A 141 10.19 2.77 0.54
N VAL A 142 10.75 3.95 0.79
CA VAL A 142 11.59 4.25 1.95
C VAL A 142 11.06 5.52 2.60
N LEU A 143 10.93 5.48 3.92
CA LEU A 143 10.44 6.52 4.80
C LEU A 143 11.54 6.81 5.82
N ALA A 144 11.87 8.08 6.01
CA ALA A 144 12.70 8.56 7.10
C ALA A 144 11.94 9.65 7.86
N LYS A 145 12.02 9.62 9.18
CA LYS A 145 11.39 10.61 10.05
C LYS A 145 12.23 10.84 11.30
N TYR A 146 12.16 12.05 11.83
CA TYR A 146 12.93 12.44 13.01
C TYR A 146 12.06 13.20 13.99
N LEU A 147 11.75 12.62 15.14
CA LEU A 147 11.02 13.31 16.20
C LEU A 147 12.01 14.08 17.09
N PHE A 148 11.86 15.40 17.13
CA PHE A 148 12.53 16.22 18.13
C PHE A 148 11.84 16.04 19.48
N THR A 149 12.59 15.60 20.49
CA THR A 149 12.08 15.31 21.83
C THR A 149 12.46 16.37 22.88
N ASP A 150 13.26 17.37 22.49
CA ASP A 150 13.70 18.46 23.34
C ASP A 150 14.01 19.73 22.51
N GLY A 151 14.15 20.85 23.22
CA GLY A 151 14.54 22.13 22.65
C GLY A 151 13.42 22.86 21.88
N LEU A 152 13.81 23.84 21.07
CA LEU A 152 12.86 24.73 20.38
C LEU A 152 11.97 24.02 19.35
N LEU A 153 12.39 22.84 18.88
CA LEU A 153 11.65 22.04 17.90
C LEU A 153 10.96 20.85 18.55
N GLU A 154 10.85 20.80 19.88
CA GLU A 154 10.14 19.72 20.57
C GLU A 154 8.75 19.47 19.95
N ASN A 155 8.41 18.19 19.78
CA ASN A 155 7.17 17.70 19.17
C ASN A 155 7.02 17.90 17.66
N TRP A 156 8.03 18.46 16.99
CA TRP A 156 8.09 18.45 15.53
C TRP A 156 8.68 17.13 15.01
N GLU A 157 8.10 16.61 13.94
CA GLU A 157 8.55 15.43 13.23
C GLU A 157 8.55 15.68 11.72
N PRO A 158 9.66 16.17 11.14
CA PRO A 158 9.86 16.12 9.70
C PRO A 158 9.87 14.67 9.19
N VAL A 159 9.33 14.50 7.99
CA VAL A 159 9.16 13.22 7.31
C VAL A 159 9.59 13.38 5.86
N VAL A 160 10.37 12.43 5.36
CA VAL A 160 10.65 12.27 3.94
C VAL A 160 10.29 10.85 3.55
N MET A 161 9.51 10.68 2.49
CA MET A 161 9.21 9.38 1.91
C MET A 161 9.46 9.42 0.42
N HIS A 162 10.00 8.34 -0.12
CA HIS A 162 10.03 8.12 -1.56
C HIS A 162 9.48 6.74 -1.87
N GLU A 163 8.60 6.66 -2.85
CA GLU A 163 7.98 5.42 -3.28
C GLU A 163 7.94 5.32 -4.81
N GLN A 164 7.90 4.08 -5.27
CA GLN A 164 7.74 3.72 -6.66
C GLN A 164 6.72 2.59 -6.80
N PHE A 165 5.95 2.65 -7.86
CA PHE A 165 5.03 1.60 -8.27
C PHE A 165 5.15 1.34 -9.77
N ASP A 166 5.42 0.08 -10.09
CA ASP A 166 5.46 -0.50 -11.42
C ASP A 166 4.22 -1.41 -11.54
N PRO A 167 3.17 -0.97 -12.24
CA PRO A 167 1.90 -1.69 -12.36
C PRO A 167 1.98 -2.88 -13.32
N ASN A 168 3.01 -2.92 -14.19
CA ASN A 168 3.26 -4.02 -15.07
C ASN A 168 4.73 -4.06 -15.55
N THR A 169 5.55 -4.90 -14.91
CA THR A 169 6.97 -5.04 -15.24
C THR A 169 7.22 -5.62 -16.64
N SER A 170 6.17 -6.12 -17.33
CA SER A 170 6.28 -6.61 -18.71
C SER A 170 6.14 -5.50 -19.76
N VAL A 171 5.63 -4.33 -19.38
CA VAL A 171 5.53 -3.16 -20.27
C VAL A 171 6.63 -2.19 -19.88
N SER A 172 7.54 -1.90 -20.81
CA SER A 172 8.64 -0.97 -20.53
C SER A 172 8.08 0.42 -20.25
N ASN A 173 8.55 1.03 -19.16
CA ASN A 173 8.40 2.44 -18.81
C ASN A 173 7.02 2.89 -18.30
N ASP A 174 6.23 2.05 -17.63
CA ASP A 174 5.03 2.50 -16.90
C ASP A 174 5.35 2.60 -15.40
N LEU A 175 5.89 3.72 -14.94
CA LEU A 175 6.38 3.89 -13.56
C LEU A 175 5.73 5.10 -12.90
N TYR A 176 5.09 4.84 -11.75
CA TYR A 176 4.63 5.89 -10.84
C TYR A 176 5.67 6.09 -9.75
N THR A 177 6.04 7.34 -9.51
CA THR A 177 6.94 7.72 -8.42
C THR A 177 6.33 8.85 -7.61
N ARG A 178 6.56 8.79 -6.31
CA ARG A 178 6.12 9.85 -5.40
C ARG A 178 7.17 10.12 -4.35
N THR A 179 7.50 11.40 -4.16
CA THR A 179 8.30 11.88 -3.04
C THR A 179 7.43 12.75 -2.15
N ILE A 180 7.35 12.41 -0.87
CA ILE A 180 6.58 13.15 0.13
C ILE A 180 7.57 13.88 1.03
N LEU A 181 7.41 15.20 1.11
CA LEU A 181 8.03 16.02 2.15
C LEU A 181 6.94 16.43 3.13
N GLY A 182 7.06 15.97 4.37
CA GLY A 182 6.06 16.14 5.40
C GLY A 182 6.62 16.75 6.66
N VAL A 183 5.74 17.38 7.43
CA VAL A 183 6.00 17.79 8.79
C VAL A 183 4.78 17.49 9.64
N THR A 184 5.00 16.85 10.79
CA THR A 184 3.97 16.61 11.79
C THR A 184 4.32 17.38 13.05
N TYR A 185 3.33 18.03 13.65
CA TYR A 185 3.43 18.57 14.99
C TYR A 185 2.48 17.81 15.91
N TYR A 186 3.04 17.28 17.01
CA TYR A 186 2.28 16.64 18.06
C TYR A 186 1.91 17.67 19.12
N PHE A 187 0.62 17.83 19.37
CA PHE A 187 0.19 18.63 20.50
C PHE A 187 0.37 17.78 21.75
N GLU A 188 0.78 18.43 22.84
CA GLU A 188 0.83 17.78 24.15
C GLU A 188 -0.49 17.06 24.44
N ASN A 189 -0.37 15.99 25.21
CA ASN A 189 -1.48 15.18 25.66
C ASN A 189 -2.41 16.04 26.53
N LEU A 190 -3.36 16.75 25.91
CA LEU A 190 -4.28 17.63 26.62
C LEU A 190 -5.05 16.79 27.64
N PRO A 191 -5.05 17.14 28.93
CA PRO A 191 -5.97 16.54 29.89
C PRO A 191 -7.40 16.69 29.32
N PRO A 192 -8.18 15.62 29.09
CA PRO A 192 -8.05 14.25 29.59
C PRO A 192 -7.59 13.22 28.53
N LYS A 193 -6.28 13.13 28.26
CA LYS A 193 -5.65 12.14 27.36
C LYS A 193 -5.99 12.28 25.87
N ILE A 194 -6.26 13.50 25.41
CA ILE A 194 -6.50 13.74 23.98
C ILE A 194 -5.16 13.87 23.28
N HIS A 195 -4.90 12.96 22.33
CA HIS A 195 -3.73 13.06 21.43
C HIS A 195 -4.15 13.77 20.16
N CYS A 196 -3.66 14.99 19.98
CA CYS A 196 -3.86 15.77 18.77
C CYS A 196 -2.56 15.83 17.96
N LYS A 197 -2.69 15.78 16.63
CA LYS A 197 -1.57 16.10 15.73
C LYS A 197 -2.07 16.87 14.51
N LEU A 198 -1.20 17.76 14.02
CA LEU A 198 -1.33 18.41 12.72
C LEU A 198 -0.24 17.86 11.82
N GLN A 199 -0.61 17.41 10.63
CA GLN A 199 0.33 16.94 9.62
C GLN A 199 0.12 17.74 8.33
N ILE A 200 1.23 18.16 7.73
CA ILE A 200 1.26 18.84 6.44
C ILE A 200 2.21 18.06 5.55
N ASN A 201 1.75 17.65 4.36
CA ASN A 201 2.55 16.93 3.38
C ASN A 201 2.47 17.63 2.03
N TYR A 202 3.60 17.73 1.35
CA TYR A 202 3.66 18.01 -0.08
C TYR A 202 4.17 16.78 -0.82
N GLU A 203 3.44 16.37 -1.83
CA GLU A 203 3.76 15.21 -2.67
C GLU A 203 4.19 15.68 -4.05
N PHE A 204 5.45 15.39 -4.39
CA PHE A 204 5.92 15.43 -5.77
C PHE A 204 5.53 14.13 -6.44
N ARG A 205 4.66 14.19 -7.44
CA ARG A 205 4.20 13.00 -8.15
C ARG A 205 4.69 13.04 -9.58
N HIS A 206 5.24 11.93 -10.03
CA HIS A 206 5.70 11.80 -11.40
C HIS A 206 5.29 10.44 -11.94
N HIS A 207 4.79 10.45 -13.16
CA HIS A 207 4.46 9.26 -13.91
C HIS A 207 5.25 9.29 -15.22
N GLN A 208 5.95 8.21 -15.47
CA GLN A 208 6.61 7.91 -16.73
C GLN A 208 5.79 6.80 -17.39
N GLY A 209 5.46 6.94 -18.67
CA GLY A 209 4.74 5.91 -19.42
C GLY A 209 3.41 6.37 -19.99
N ASN A 210 2.69 5.41 -20.56
CA ASN A 210 1.39 5.64 -21.19
C ASN A 210 0.22 5.18 -20.30
N GLY A 211 0.50 4.81 -19.04
CA GLY A 211 -0.48 4.19 -18.17
C GLY A 211 -0.91 2.80 -18.67
N PRO A 212 -1.95 2.21 -18.04
CA PRO A 212 -2.40 0.84 -18.29
C PRO A 212 -3.09 0.60 -19.67
N GLY A 213 -2.86 1.46 -20.66
CA GLY A 213 -2.96 1.05 -22.07
C GLY A 213 -4.35 0.96 -22.69
N ILE A 214 -5.18 2.01 -22.59
CA ILE A 214 -6.27 2.23 -23.56
C ILE A 214 -6.32 3.72 -23.93
N ALA A 215 -6.05 3.98 -25.21
CA ALA A 215 -6.17 5.25 -25.93
C ALA A 215 -5.23 6.39 -25.51
N VAL A 216 -4.48 6.84 -26.53
CA VAL A 216 -3.71 8.07 -26.60
C VAL A 216 -4.60 9.25 -26.21
N ASP A 217 -4.45 9.78 -24.99
CA ASP A 217 -4.96 11.11 -24.67
C ASP A 217 -3.95 12.15 -25.23
N PRO A 218 -4.35 13.04 -26.16
CA PRO A 218 -3.48 14.07 -26.75
C PRO A 218 -2.94 15.09 -25.74
N THR A 219 -3.29 14.98 -24.46
CA THR A 219 -2.81 15.84 -23.37
C THR A 219 -1.58 15.31 -22.64
N SER A 220 -0.83 14.36 -23.21
CA SER A 220 0.48 13.91 -22.72
C SER A 220 1.40 15.10 -22.40
N GLY A 221 1.43 15.51 -21.12
CA GLY A 221 2.15 16.69 -20.61
C GLY A 221 1.28 17.70 -19.83
N VAL A 222 -0.04 17.73 -20.02
CA VAL A 222 -0.98 18.64 -19.32
C VAL A 222 -2.25 17.88 -18.96
N GLY A 223 -2.27 17.16 -17.83
CA GLY A 223 -3.51 16.56 -17.33
C GLY A 223 -3.45 15.10 -16.90
N ASP A 224 -2.27 14.47 -16.88
CA ASP A 224 -2.13 13.16 -16.24
C ASP A 224 -2.53 13.26 -14.75
N PRO A 225 -3.67 12.67 -14.33
CA PRO A 225 -4.17 12.82 -12.97
C PRO A 225 -3.23 12.18 -11.93
N PHE A 226 -2.32 11.29 -12.36
CA PHE A 226 -1.38 10.61 -11.48
C PHE A 226 -0.05 11.37 -11.32
N ALA A 227 0.25 12.33 -12.20
CA ALA A 227 1.45 13.17 -12.13
C ALA A 227 1.19 14.56 -11.53
N GLN A 228 0.02 14.78 -10.90
CA GLN A 228 -0.30 16.05 -10.24
C GLN A 228 0.25 16.07 -8.82
N ASN A 229 1.09 17.07 -8.53
CA ASN A 229 1.54 17.32 -7.16
C ASN A 229 0.36 17.60 -6.24
N ALA A 230 0.47 17.18 -4.98
CA ALA A 230 -0.59 17.35 -4.01
C ALA A 230 -0.07 18.00 -2.73
N PHE A 231 -0.89 18.87 -2.15
CA PHE A 231 -0.67 19.43 -0.82
C PHE A 231 -1.79 18.95 0.09
N LEU A 232 -1.42 18.26 1.17
CA LEU A 232 -2.37 17.65 2.09
C LEU A 232 -2.14 18.21 3.49
N ILE A 233 -3.24 18.58 4.15
CA ILE A 233 -3.26 18.92 5.57
C ILE A 233 -4.19 17.95 6.27
N GLN A 234 -3.73 17.37 7.37
CA GLN A 234 -4.52 16.49 8.21
C GLN A 234 -4.45 16.97 9.67
N TRP A 235 -5.62 17.23 10.23
CA TRP A 235 -5.81 17.33 11.68
C TRP A 235 -6.35 15.99 12.19
N GLN A 236 -5.70 15.41 13.19
CA GLN A 236 -6.16 14.18 13.82
C GLN A 236 -6.30 14.37 15.31
N MET A 237 -7.46 13.98 15.84
CA MET A 237 -7.73 13.89 17.27
C MET A 237 -8.00 12.43 17.63
N ARG A 238 -7.35 11.93 18.67
CA ARG A 238 -7.63 10.61 19.25
C ARG A 238 -8.10 10.79 20.68
N PHE A 239 -9.30 10.29 20.95
CA PHE A 239 -9.86 10.16 22.29
C PHE A 239 -9.44 8.80 22.84
N MET A 240 -8.98 8.77 24.10
CA MET A 240 -8.68 7.55 24.85
C MET A 240 -9.68 7.34 25.97
#